data_AF-A0AA38RW64-F1
#
_entry.id   AF-A0AA38RW64-F1
#
_cell.length_a   1.000
_cell.length_b   1.000
_cell.length_c   1.000
_cell.angle_alpha   90.00
_cell.angle_beta   90.00
_cell.angle_gamma   90.00
#
_symmetry.space_group_name_H-M   'P 1'
#
loop_
_entity.id
_entity.type
_entity.pdbx_description
1 polymer ?
#
loop_
_entity_poly.entity_id
_entity_poly.type
_entity_poly.pdbx_seq_one_letter_code
_entity_poly.pdbx_strand_id
1 'polypeptide(L)'
;MKAAMILPLAGLALGSVIEQRNCAGNNCNRQVTGTRAGLLPLASRSADCSSFMAITVTPTPRTVTVTSFVPEGATITSVVAKREVEARQVTVVPSAIPAYASSCDDRAEYSSACSCFGVTEYTTTVRAPRTTTTVTSVATGCYERGMAAIPTCAYDCFADLLPSYGCTGLEDMACECPQFEPIGYAVTDCVVDACTHAEVEAIFPAAQMACSCYGVANPAPTSTSV
;
A
#
# COMPACT_ATOMS: atom_id res chain seq x y z
N MET A 1 41.15 1.59 -35.17
CA MET A 1 40.11 1.04 -36.07
C MET A 1 38.78 1.64 -35.64
N LYS A 2 38.18 2.48 -36.49
CA LYS A 2 36.89 3.14 -36.26
C LYS A 2 35.78 2.14 -36.61
N ALA A 3 34.92 1.79 -35.66
CA ALA A 3 33.68 1.08 -35.94
C ALA A 3 32.52 2.06 -35.70
N ALA A 4 31.92 2.53 -36.79
CA ALA A 4 30.69 3.30 -36.77
C ALA A 4 29.51 2.33 -36.60
N MET A 5 28.83 2.41 -35.46
CA MET A 5 27.54 1.74 -35.24
C MET A 5 26.45 2.60 -35.89
N ILE A 6 25.88 2.10 -36.99
CA ILE A 6 24.71 2.68 -37.64
C ILE A 6 23.48 2.14 -36.92
N LEU A 7 22.81 3.01 -36.16
CA LEU A 7 21.54 2.73 -35.49
C LEU A 7 20.38 2.99 -36.48
N PRO A 8 19.53 2.01 -36.81
CA PRO A 8 18.38 2.28 -37.66
C PRO A 8 17.27 2.97 -36.85
N LEU A 9 16.90 4.19 -37.25
CA LEU A 9 15.66 4.83 -36.82
C LEU A 9 14.47 4.04 -37.40
N ALA A 10 13.88 3.15 -36.62
CA ALA A 10 12.54 2.65 -36.88
C ALA A 10 11.54 3.67 -36.33
N GLY A 11 11.09 4.60 -37.18
CA GLY A 11 10.00 5.52 -36.87
C GLY A 11 8.67 4.77 -36.84
N LEU A 12 8.16 4.46 -35.64
CA LEU A 12 6.77 4.05 -35.43
C LEU A 12 5.88 5.28 -35.60
N ALA A 13 5.37 5.48 -36.81
CA ALA A 13 4.24 6.37 -37.05
C ALA A 13 2.97 5.69 -36.48
N LEU A 14 2.61 6.02 -35.24
CA LEU A 14 1.27 5.78 -34.74
C LEU A 14 0.33 6.73 -35.48
N GLY A 15 -0.16 6.31 -36.65
CA GLY A 15 -1.28 6.98 -37.31
C GLY A 15 -2.51 6.81 -36.43
N SER A 16 -2.93 7.89 -35.78
CA SER A 16 -4.22 7.94 -35.09
C SER A 16 -5.31 7.73 -36.13
N VAL A 17 -5.88 6.52 -36.20
CA VAL A 17 -7.12 6.29 -36.94
C VAL A 17 -8.20 7.06 -36.19
N ILE A 18 -8.52 8.26 -36.67
CA ILE A 18 -9.74 8.97 -36.25
C ILE A 18 -10.89 8.27 -36.98
N GLU A 19 -11.33 7.14 -36.44
CA GLU A 19 -12.62 6.58 -36.82
C GLU A 19 -13.69 7.63 -36.53
N GLN A 20 -14.59 7.86 -37.49
CA GLN A 20 -15.66 8.83 -37.33
C GLN A 20 -16.64 8.32 -36.26
N ARG A 21 -16.45 8.77 -35.02
CA ARG A 21 -17.32 8.42 -33.91
C ARG A 21 -18.68 9.07 -34.10
N ASN A 22 -19.72 8.25 -34.13
CA ASN A 22 -21.09 8.73 -34.31
C ASN A 22 -21.63 9.26 -32.96
N CYS A 23 -21.18 10.45 -32.56
CA CYS A 23 -21.69 11.13 -31.37
C CYS A 23 -23.13 11.59 -31.56
N ALA A 24 -23.89 11.71 -30.47
CA ALA A 24 -25.17 12.40 -30.50
C ALA A 24 -24.96 13.83 -31.04
N GLY A 25 -25.81 14.30 -31.96
CA GLY A 25 -25.66 15.60 -32.61
C GLY A 25 -25.99 16.82 -31.74
N ASN A 26 -25.87 16.73 -30.41
CA ASN A 26 -26.27 17.74 -29.43
C ASN A 26 -25.20 18.84 -29.23
N ASN A 27 -25.57 19.89 -28.50
CA ASN A 27 -24.69 21.03 -28.25
C ASN A 27 -23.54 20.70 -27.30
N CYS A 28 -23.76 19.82 -26.31
CA CYS A 28 -22.71 19.29 -25.44
C CYS A 28 -21.59 18.62 -26.25
N ASN A 29 -21.92 17.67 -27.14
CA ASN A 29 -20.93 17.00 -27.99
C ASN A 29 -20.20 17.99 -28.91
N ARG A 30 -20.89 18.98 -29.44
CA ARG A 30 -20.25 20.01 -30.29
C ARG A 30 -19.21 20.84 -29.52
N GLN A 31 -19.41 21.09 -28.23
CA GLN A 31 -18.45 21.81 -27.40
C GLN A 31 -17.28 20.90 -26.98
N VAL A 32 -17.57 19.64 -26.66
CA VAL A 32 -16.57 18.68 -26.16
C VAL A 32 -15.72 18.09 -27.29
N THR A 33 -16.32 17.60 -28.38
CA THR A 33 -15.60 16.88 -29.48
C THR A 33 -15.49 17.68 -30.78
N GLY A 34 -16.24 18.79 -30.93
CA GLY A 34 -16.29 19.54 -32.19
C GLY A 34 -14.95 20.14 -32.64
N THR A 35 -14.81 20.38 -33.94
CA THR A 35 -13.56 20.85 -34.58
C THR A 35 -13.66 22.27 -35.16
N ARG A 36 -14.75 23.01 -34.88
CA ARG A 36 -14.92 24.38 -35.38
C ARG A 36 -13.89 25.33 -34.76
N ALA A 37 -13.55 26.39 -35.51
CA ALA A 37 -12.72 27.48 -35.00
C ALA A 37 -13.36 28.16 -33.77
N GLY A 38 -12.53 28.64 -32.85
CA GLY A 38 -12.96 29.30 -31.60
C GLY A 38 -13.25 28.35 -30.42
N LEU A 39 -13.11 27.04 -30.60
CA LEU A 39 -13.10 26.08 -29.49
C LEU A 39 -11.71 25.97 -28.87
N LEU A 40 -11.66 25.56 -27.60
CA LEU A 40 -10.42 25.14 -26.97
C LEU A 40 -9.76 23.99 -27.76
N PRO A 41 -8.42 23.86 -27.71
CA PRO A 41 -7.72 22.76 -28.35
C PRO A 41 -8.31 21.41 -27.96
N LEU A 42 -8.38 20.48 -28.93
CA LEU A 42 -8.86 19.11 -28.68
C LEU A 42 -8.07 18.44 -27.54
N ALA A 43 -6.76 18.67 -27.47
CA ALA A 43 -5.91 18.15 -26.41
C ALA A 43 -6.36 18.60 -25.01
N SER A 44 -6.68 19.89 -24.83
CA SER A 44 -7.17 20.42 -23.55
C SER A 44 -8.50 19.79 -23.16
N ARG A 45 -9.45 19.72 -24.09
CA ARG A 45 -10.77 19.13 -23.84
C ARG A 45 -10.67 17.63 -23.54
N SER A 46 -9.77 16.92 -24.23
CA SER A 46 -9.50 15.50 -23.95
C SER A 46 -8.85 15.30 -22.57
N ALA A 47 -8.02 16.23 -22.11
CA ALA A 47 -7.42 16.20 -20.78
C ALA A 47 -8.46 16.49 -19.68
N ASP A 48 -9.37 17.43 -19.92
CA ASP A 48 -10.50 17.70 -19.02
C ASP A 48 -11.41 16.47 -18.92
N CYS A 49 -11.75 15.86 -20.05
CA CYS A 49 -12.47 14.59 -20.07
C CYS A 49 -11.73 13.50 -19.29
N SER A 50 -10.43 13.36 -19.48
CA SER A 50 -9.62 12.36 -18.75
C SER A 50 -9.64 12.57 -17.24
N SER A 51 -9.70 13.84 -16.80
CA SER A 51 -9.79 14.20 -15.38
C SER A 51 -11.20 13.98 -14.83
N PHE A 52 -12.23 14.28 -15.60
CA PHE A 52 -13.63 14.11 -15.20
C PHE A 52 -14.08 12.65 -15.13
N MET A 53 -13.53 11.83 -16.03
CA MET A 53 -13.76 10.38 -16.12
C MET A 53 -13.03 9.57 -15.04
N ALA A 54 -12.15 10.23 -14.26
CA ALA A 54 -11.33 9.59 -13.24
C ALA A 54 -12.05 9.50 -11.89
N ILE A 55 -12.58 8.33 -11.56
CA ILE A 55 -13.16 8.05 -10.25
C ILE A 55 -12.06 7.58 -9.31
N THR A 56 -11.95 8.21 -8.13
CA THR A 56 -10.97 7.81 -7.11
C THR A 56 -11.68 7.18 -5.93
N VAL A 57 -11.30 5.95 -5.58
CA VAL A 57 -11.79 5.24 -4.40
C VAL A 57 -10.67 5.14 -3.38
N THR A 58 -10.90 5.70 -2.19
CA THR A 58 -10.05 5.53 -1.00
C THR A 58 -10.75 4.57 -0.05
N PRO A 59 -10.26 3.33 0.12
CA PRO A 59 -10.87 2.34 1.00
C PRO A 59 -10.83 2.75 2.48
N THR A 60 -11.55 2.00 3.32
CA THR A 60 -11.53 2.18 4.78
C THR A 60 -10.09 2.10 5.31
N PRO A 61 -9.69 3.02 6.22
CA PRO A 61 -8.38 2.94 6.87
C PRO A 61 -8.20 1.64 7.63
N ARG A 62 -6.94 1.24 7.80
CA ARG A 62 -6.56 0.15 8.70
C ARG A 62 -5.88 0.72 9.93
N THR A 63 -6.40 0.35 11.09
CA THR A 63 -5.74 0.61 12.38
C THR A 63 -4.79 -0.53 12.68
N VAL A 64 -3.55 -0.19 12.99
CA VAL A 64 -2.55 -1.14 13.44
C VAL A 64 -2.14 -0.80 14.85
N THR A 65 -2.29 -1.77 15.74
CA THR A 65 -1.82 -1.66 17.12
C THR A 65 -0.35 -2.04 17.16
N VAL A 66 0.47 -1.16 17.70
CA VAL A 66 1.89 -1.40 17.97
C VAL A 66 2.07 -1.47 19.48
N THR A 67 2.65 -2.56 19.94
CA THR A 67 3.00 -2.71 21.36
C THR A 67 4.38 -2.15 21.60
N SER A 68 4.50 -1.14 22.47
CA SER A 68 5.77 -0.74 23.06
C SER A 68 5.97 -1.46 24.39
N PHE A 69 7.22 -1.80 24.67
CA PHE A 69 7.60 -2.49 25.89
C PHE A 69 8.37 -1.55 26.81
N VAL A 70 8.07 -1.62 28.11
CA VAL A 70 8.83 -0.95 29.18
C VAL A 70 9.39 -1.97 30.17
N PRO A 71 10.50 -1.66 30.85
CA PRO A 71 11.06 -2.54 31.87
C PRO A 71 10.07 -2.85 33.00
N GLU A 72 10.27 -3.99 33.67
CA GLU A 72 9.51 -4.30 34.88
C GLU A 72 9.76 -3.24 35.97
N GLY A 73 8.69 -2.80 36.63
CA GLY A 73 8.75 -1.72 37.62
C GLY A 73 8.77 -0.29 37.04
N ALA A 74 8.74 -0.11 35.71
CA ALA A 74 8.58 1.19 35.11
C ALA A 74 7.17 1.77 35.36
N THR A 75 7.10 3.05 35.75
CA THR A 75 5.83 3.76 35.89
C THR A 75 5.22 3.97 34.50
N ILE A 76 4.10 3.30 34.22
CA ILE A 76 3.33 3.54 32.99
C ILE A 76 2.54 4.82 33.17
N THR A 77 3.05 5.93 32.63
CA THR A 77 2.23 7.14 32.48
C THR A 77 1.27 6.88 31.33
N SER A 78 -0.01 6.70 31.64
CA SER A 78 -1.05 6.60 30.61
C SER A 78 -1.06 7.89 29.78
N VAL A 79 -0.52 7.82 28.56
CA VAL A 79 -0.72 8.89 27.60
C VAL A 79 -2.18 8.87 27.21
N VAL A 80 -2.90 9.97 27.50
CA VAL A 80 -4.26 10.16 27.01
C VAL A 80 -4.19 10.07 25.49
N ALA A 81 -4.80 9.03 24.93
CA ALA A 81 -4.91 8.89 23.49
C ALA A 81 -5.57 10.15 22.93
N LYS A 82 -4.94 10.81 21.96
CA LYS A 82 -5.62 11.86 21.20
C LYS A 82 -6.91 11.24 20.65
N ARG A 83 -8.04 11.92 20.79
CA ARG A 83 -9.27 11.53 20.09
C ARG A 83 -8.97 11.47 18.62
N GLU A 84 -8.85 10.26 18.09
CA GLU A 84 -8.59 10.05 16.69
C GLU A 84 -9.91 10.18 15.93
N VAL A 85 -9.92 11.04 14.91
CA VAL A 85 -11.06 11.13 14.01
C VAL A 85 -10.99 9.90 13.12
N GLU A 86 -11.96 9.00 13.28
CA GLU A 86 -12.08 7.82 12.44
C GLU A 86 -12.28 8.25 10.99
N ALA A 87 -11.22 8.12 10.18
CA ALA A 87 -11.32 8.37 8.75
C ALA A 87 -12.24 7.31 8.13
N ARG A 88 -13.20 7.75 7.30
CA ARG A 88 -14.15 6.87 6.63
C ARG A 88 -13.67 6.61 5.20
N GLN A 89 -14.20 5.56 4.58
CA GLN A 89 -14.08 5.37 3.13
C GLN A 89 -14.60 6.61 2.40
N VAL A 90 -13.89 7.02 1.35
CA VAL A 90 -14.28 8.16 0.50
C VAL A 90 -14.22 7.72 -0.96
N THR A 91 -15.30 7.96 -1.69
CA THR A 91 -15.33 7.84 -3.16
C THR A 91 -15.49 9.23 -3.74
N VAL A 92 -14.50 9.68 -4.51
CA VAL A 92 -14.53 10.96 -5.21
C VAL A 92 -14.97 10.71 -6.64
N VAL A 93 -16.15 11.24 -6.97
CA VAL A 93 -16.69 11.25 -8.33
C VAL A 93 -16.67 12.69 -8.83
N PRO A 94 -15.85 13.02 -9.84
CA PRO A 94 -15.85 14.36 -10.42
C PRO A 94 -17.23 14.73 -10.97
N SER A 95 -17.68 15.94 -10.65
CA SER A 95 -18.98 16.48 -11.08
C SER A 95 -18.90 17.91 -11.63
N ALA A 96 -17.73 18.56 -11.54
CA ALA A 96 -17.53 19.91 -12.05
C ALA A 96 -17.38 19.90 -13.58
N ILE A 97 -18.41 20.37 -14.28
CA ILE A 97 -18.38 20.55 -15.73
C ILE A 97 -17.57 21.81 -16.06
N PRO A 98 -16.57 21.73 -16.97
CA PRO A 98 -15.82 22.91 -17.38
C PRO A 98 -16.69 23.98 -18.03
N ALA A 99 -16.36 25.26 -17.83
CA ALA A 99 -17.17 26.39 -18.32
C ALA A 99 -17.37 26.43 -19.85
N TYR A 100 -16.44 25.87 -20.64
CA TYR A 100 -16.58 25.80 -22.10
C TYR A 100 -17.61 24.77 -22.56
N ALA A 101 -17.96 23.82 -21.69
CA ALA A 101 -18.93 22.75 -21.90
C ALA A 101 -20.30 23.10 -21.27
N SER A 102 -20.65 24.39 -21.31
CA SER A 102 -21.86 24.95 -20.70
C SER A 102 -23.16 24.44 -21.31
N SER A 103 -23.12 23.75 -22.45
CA SER A 103 -24.27 23.05 -23.01
C SER A 103 -24.42 21.59 -22.57
N CYS A 104 -23.63 21.16 -21.59
CA CYS A 104 -23.83 19.88 -20.91
C CYS A 104 -24.57 20.17 -19.59
N ASP A 105 -25.78 19.64 -19.45
CA ASP A 105 -26.69 19.99 -18.35
C ASP A 105 -26.27 19.33 -17.03
N ASP A 106 -25.65 18.15 -17.11
CA ASP A 106 -25.21 17.38 -15.95
C ASP A 106 -23.98 16.51 -16.22
N ARG A 107 -23.57 15.80 -15.16
CA ARG A 107 -22.45 14.86 -15.22
C ARG A 107 -22.66 13.78 -16.28
N ALA A 108 -23.86 13.21 -16.40
CA ALA A 108 -24.11 12.12 -17.33
C ALA A 108 -23.97 12.60 -18.78
N GLU A 109 -24.42 13.81 -19.09
CA GLU A 109 -24.30 14.38 -20.42
C GLU A 109 -22.84 14.70 -20.77
N TYR A 110 -22.09 15.34 -19.86
CA TYR A 110 -20.66 15.56 -20.07
C TYR A 110 -19.88 14.23 -20.16
N SER A 111 -20.25 13.24 -19.35
CA SER A 111 -19.68 11.88 -19.40
C SER A 111 -19.90 11.19 -20.74
N SER A 112 -21.11 11.31 -21.30
CA SER A 112 -21.46 10.78 -22.61
C SER A 112 -20.63 11.45 -23.72
N ALA A 113 -20.41 12.76 -23.62
CA ALA A 113 -19.59 13.50 -24.56
C ALA A 113 -18.11 13.11 -24.50
N CYS A 114 -17.57 12.91 -23.30
CA CYS A 114 -16.21 12.40 -23.10
C CYS A 114 -16.04 10.96 -23.62
N SER A 115 -17.04 10.10 -23.38
CA SER A 115 -17.09 8.74 -23.94
C SER A 115 -17.08 8.80 -25.47
N CYS A 116 -17.80 9.77 -26.06
CA CYS A 116 -17.77 9.97 -27.49
C CYS A 116 -16.44 10.56 -27.99
N PHE A 117 -15.74 11.38 -27.19
CA PHE A 117 -14.36 11.77 -27.50
C PHE A 117 -13.43 10.54 -27.52
N GLY A 118 -13.76 9.52 -26.72
CA GLY A 118 -12.98 8.30 -26.56
C GLY A 118 -12.24 8.18 -25.25
N VAL A 119 -12.62 9.01 -24.29
CA VAL A 119 -12.20 8.86 -22.91
C VAL A 119 -13.28 8.08 -22.18
N THR A 120 -12.96 6.88 -21.74
CA THR A 120 -13.86 6.04 -20.95
C THR A 120 -13.69 6.33 -19.47
N GLU A 121 -14.78 6.20 -18.70
CA GLU A 121 -14.70 6.22 -17.23
C GLU A 121 -13.77 5.10 -16.74
N TYR A 122 -12.96 5.45 -15.74
CA TYR A 122 -12.10 4.49 -15.07
C TYR A 122 -12.09 4.78 -13.57
N THR A 123 -11.93 3.70 -12.80
CA THR A 123 -11.83 3.77 -11.35
C THR A 123 -10.40 3.45 -10.94
N THR A 124 -9.79 4.35 -10.19
CA THR A 124 -8.52 4.11 -9.52
C THR A 124 -8.75 3.91 -8.03
N THR A 125 -8.17 2.85 -7.48
CA THR A 125 -8.16 2.62 -6.03
C THR A 125 -6.83 3.11 -5.49
N VAL A 126 -6.87 4.12 -4.61
CA VAL A 126 -5.69 4.59 -3.90
C VAL A 126 -5.55 3.85 -2.58
N ARG A 127 -4.31 3.76 -2.08
CA ARG A 127 -4.04 3.12 -0.78
C ARG A 127 -4.77 3.88 0.33
N ALA A 128 -5.48 3.15 1.18
CA ALA A 128 -6.10 3.71 2.38
C ALA A 128 -5.05 4.22 3.38
N PRO A 129 -5.35 5.26 4.16
CA PRO A 129 -4.44 5.70 5.22
C PRO A 129 -4.28 4.60 6.28
N ARG A 130 -3.08 4.51 6.87
CA ARG A 130 -2.78 3.60 7.97
C ARG A 130 -2.69 4.40 9.26
N THR A 131 -3.53 4.06 10.22
CA THR A 131 -3.47 4.60 11.58
C THR A 131 -2.60 3.67 12.43
N THR A 132 -1.76 4.25 13.28
CA THR A 132 -0.96 3.49 14.25
C THR A 132 -1.37 3.86 15.67
N THR A 133 -1.83 2.88 16.43
CA THR A 133 -2.17 3.04 17.85
C THR A 133 -1.10 2.35 18.68
N THR A 134 -0.42 3.10 19.54
CA THR A 134 0.61 2.52 20.42
C THR A 134 -0.01 2.13 21.76
N VAL A 135 0.22 0.88 22.17
CA VAL A 135 -0.11 0.40 23.53
C VAL A 135 1.18 0.12 24.28
N THR A 136 1.26 0.56 25.53
CA THR A 136 2.42 0.29 26.38
C THR A 136 2.16 -0.96 27.21
N SER A 137 3.12 -1.87 27.24
CA SER A 137 3.07 -3.07 28.07
C SER A 137 4.40 -3.32 28.76
N VAL A 138 4.37 -4.07 29.86
CA VAL A 138 5.58 -4.48 30.57
C VAL A 138 6.25 -5.63 29.81
N ALA A 139 7.58 -5.58 29.69
CA ALA A 139 8.40 -6.58 29.01
C ALA A 139 8.52 -7.88 29.81
N THR A 140 7.44 -8.66 29.87
CA THR A 140 7.40 -9.97 30.54
C THR A 140 6.72 -11.02 29.66
N GLY A 141 7.12 -12.29 29.80
CA GLY A 141 6.53 -13.40 29.03
C GLY A 141 6.72 -13.26 27.52
N CYS A 142 7.86 -12.75 27.07
CA CYS A 142 8.09 -12.38 25.66
C CYS A 142 7.98 -13.57 24.69
N TYR A 143 8.45 -14.75 25.10
CA TYR A 143 8.31 -16.00 24.33
C TYR A 143 6.83 -16.37 24.14
N GLU A 144 6.07 -16.46 25.23
CA GLU A 144 4.64 -16.80 25.19
C GLU A 144 3.83 -15.82 24.34
N ARG A 145 4.16 -14.52 24.41
CA ARG A 145 3.56 -13.47 23.56
C ARG A 145 3.89 -13.67 22.08
N GLY A 146 5.12 -14.08 21.77
CA GLY A 146 5.55 -14.39 20.42
C GLY A 146 4.82 -15.60 19.86
N MET A 147 4.82 -16.71 20.58
CA MET A 147 4.17 -17.96 20.18
C MET A 147 2.65 -17.79 20.01
N ALA A 148 1.99 -17.02 20.87
CA ALA A 148 0.57 -16.71 20.72
C ALA A 148 0.24 -15.92 19.44
N ALA A 149 1.20 -15.22 18.85
CA ALA A 149 1.04 -14.42 17.64
C ALA A 149 1.58 -15.10 16.37
N ILE A 150 2.43 -16.13 16.49
CA ILE A 150 2.96 -16.90 15.36
C ILE A 150 2.01 -18.07 15.07
N PRO A 151 1.57 -18.25 13.80
CA PRO A 151 0.77 -19.40 13.39
C PRO A 151 1.45 -20.74 13.67
N THR A 152 0.68 -21.71 14.19
CA THR A 152 1.22 -23.03 14.57
C THR A 152 1.79 -23.81 13.37
N CYS A 153 1.33 -23.52 12.15
CA CYS A 153 1.87 -24.11 10.91
C CYS A 153 3.36 -23.86 10.72
N ALA A 154 3.93 -22.81 11.34
CA ALA A 154 5.35 -22.47 11.19
C ALA A 154 6.24 -23.14 12.25
N TYR A 155 5.68 -23.74 13.31
CA TYR A 155 6.47 -24.19 14.47
C TYR A 155 7.48 -25.27 14.11
N ASP A 156 7.08 -26.26 13.31
CA ASP A 156 7.97 -27.34 12.89
C ASP A 156 9.12 -26.79 12.01
N CYS A 157 8.81 -25.84 11.12
CA CYS A 157 9.80 -25.19 10.28
C CYS A 157 10.89 -24.46 11.09
N PHE A 158 10.50 -23.74 12.14
CA PHE A 158 11.46 -23.09 13.02
C PHE A 158 12.21 -24.13 13.86
N ALA A 159 11.51 -25.10 14.46
CA ALA A 159 12.13 -26.13 15.30
C ALA A 159 13.22 -26.92 14.55
N ASP A 160 13.01 -27.22 13.28
CA ASP A 160 13.99 -27.92 12.44
C ASP A 160 15.17 -27.03 12.02
N LEU A 161 14.93 -25.73 11.83
CA LEU A 161 15.95 -24.78 11.36
C LEU A 161 16.87 -24.30 12.48
N LEU A 162 16.32 -23.98 13.65
CA LEU A 162 17.04 -23.34 14.76
C LEU A 162 18.34 -24.03 15.19
N PRO A 163 18.45 -25.38 15.24
CA PRO A 163 19.69 -26.07 15.56
C PRO A 163 20.84 -25.74 14.60
N SER A 164 20.55 -25.44 13.33
CA SER A 164 21.57 -25.05 12.33
C SER A 164 22.21 -23.68 12.59
N TYR A 165 21.49 -22.82 13.33
CA TYR A 165 21.96 -21.52 13.79
C TYR A 165 22.58 -21.57 15.19
N GLY A 166 22.60 -22.76 15.82
CA GLY A 166 23.14 -22.96 17.16
C GLY A 166 22.18 -22.61 18.29
N CYS A 167 20.90 -22.35 17.99
CA CYS A 167 19.88 -22.09 19.00
C CYS A 167 19.38 -23.41 19.59
N THR A 168 19.11 -23.40 20.90
CA THR A 168 18.80 -24.62 21.67
C THR A 168 17.33 -25.06 21.58
N GLY A 169 16.48 -24.25 20.94
CA GLY A 169 15.06 -24.49 20.71
C GLY A 169 14.31 -23.18 20.53
N LEU A 170 12.99 -23.24 20.36
CA LEU A 170 12.10 -22.08 20.14
C LEU A 170 12.07 -21.07 21.30
N GLU A 171 12.53 -21.47 22.49
CA GLU A 171 12.58 -20.63 23.67
C GLU A 171 13.87 -19.79 23.75
N ASP A 172 14.85 -20.06 22.88
CA ASP A 172 16.18 -19.47 22.92
C ASP A 172 16.22 -18.08 22.26
N MET A 173 15.40 -17.17 22.78
CA MET A 173 15.29 -15.78 22.30
C MET A 173 16.64 -15.03 22.36
N ALA A 174 17.55 -15.45 23.24
CA ALA A 174 18.90 -14.92 23.32
C ALA A 174 19.71 -15.21 22.05
N CYS A 175 19.53 -16.40 21.47
CA CYS A 175 20.15 -16.82 20.22
C CYS A 175 19.39 -16.31 18.99
N GLU A 176 18.06 -16.43 19.00
CA GLU A 176 17.22 -16.16 17.83
C GLU A 176 17.16 -14.67 17.46
N CYS A 177 16.96 -13.79 18.44
CA CYS A 177 16.70 -12.37 18.17
C CYS A 177 17.88 -11.64 17.51
N PRO A 178 19.15 -11.88 17.88
CA PRO A 178 20.30 -11.35 17.13
C PRO A 178 20.40 -11.86 15.68
N GLN A 179 19.81 -13.03 15.38
CA GLN A 179 19.87 -13.70 14.09
C GLN A 179 18.52 -13.70 13.34
N PHE A 180 17.64 -12.77 13.71
CA PHE A 180 16.28 -12.70 13.19
C PHE A 180 16.20 -12.68 11.65
N GLU A 181 16.98 -11.82 10.99
CA GLU A 181 16.98 -11.72 9.52
C GLU A 181 17.45 -13.01 8.82
N PRO A 182 18.62 -13.58 9.15
CA PRO A 182 19.08 -14.78 8.47
C PRO A 182 18.22 -16.01 8.78
N ILE A 183 17.67 -16.16 9.99
CA ILE A 183 16.72 -17.23 10.32
C ILE A 183 15.42 -17.05 9.52
N GLY A 184 14.87 -15.83 9.49
CA GLY A 184 13.65 -15.52 8.75
C GLY A 184 13.76 -15.78 7.24
N TYR A 185 14.93 -15.50 6.65
CA TYR A 185 15.18 -15.83 5.25
C TYR A 185 15.22 -17.34 5.03
N ALA A 186 15.98 -18.08 5.85
CA ALA A 186 16.16 -19.52 5.66
C ALA A 186 14.91 -20.36 5.94
N VAL A 187 14.01 -19.90 6.81
CA VAL A 187 12.75 -20.60 7.13
C VAL A 187 11.67 -20.40 6.06
N THR A 188 11.84 -19.43 5.15
CA THR A 188 10.79 -18.95 4.25
C THR A 188 10.21 -20.08 3.40
N ASP A 189 11.05 -20.92 2.78
CA ASP A 189 10.58 -21.98 1.89
C ASP A 189 9.69 -23.00 2.61
N CYS A 190 10.08 -23.43 3.82
CA CYS A 190 9.25 -24.33 4.62
C CYS A 190 7.92 -23.68 5.02
N VAL A 191 7.96 -22.42 5.43
CA VAL A 191 6.80 -21.68 5.91
C VAL A 191 5.78 -21.41 4.79
N VAL A 192 6.22 -21.08 3.58
CA VAL A 192 5.29 -20.86 2.45
C VAL A 192 4.64 -22.16 1.97
N ASP A 193 5.30 -23.31 2.17
CA ASP A 193 4.74 -24.64 1.87
C ASP A 193 3.75 -25.11 2.96
N ALA A 194 4.00 -24.75 4.23
CA ALA A 194 3.23 -25.19 5.38
C ALA A 194 2.06 -24.27 5.77
N CYS A 195 2.15 -22.97 5.46
CA CYS A 195 1.21 -21.94 5.90
C CYS A 195 0.47 -21.25 4.74
N THR A 196 -0.71 -20.72 5.01
CA THR A 196 -1.41 -19.83 4.07
C THR A 196 -0.71 -18.49 3.94
N HIS A 197 -0.91 -17.78 2.83
CA HIS A 197 -0.32 -16.45 2.63
C HIS A 197 -0.62 -15.47 3.78
N ALA A 198 -1.85 -15.49 4.31
CA ALA A 198 -2.24 -14.63 5.43
C ALA A 198 -1.50 -14.99 6.73
N GLU A 199 -1.17 -16.26 6.95
CA GLU A 199 -0.37 -16.72 8.08
C GLU A 199 1.10 -16.34 7.92
N VAL A 200 1.66 -16.47 6.71
CA VAL A 200 3.04 -16.03 6.42
C VAL A 200 3.23 -14.54 6.71
N GLU A 201 2.26 -13.70 6.33
CA GLU A 201 2.28 -12.27 6.61
C GLU A 201 2.26 -11.93 8.11
N ALA A 202 1.80 -12.84 8.97
CA ALA A 202 1.71 -12.65 10.42
C ALA A 202 3.02 -12.99 11.17
N ILE A 203 3.89 -13.83 10.60
CA ILE A 203 5.07 -14.37 11.29
C ILE A 203 6.10 -13.28 11.61
N PHE A 204 6.49 -12.50 10.61
CA PHE A 204 7.49 -11.44 10.76
C PHE A 204 7.13 -10.40 11.82
N PRO A 205 5.93 -9.78 11.81
CA PRO A 205 5.56 -8.82 12.85
C PRO A 205 5.44 -9.47 14.24
N ALA A 206 5.02 -10.72 14.34
CA ALA A 206 4.95 -11.44 15.61
C ALA A 206 6.35 -11.67 16.22
N ALA A 207 7.30 -12.12 15.41
CA ALA A 207 8.68 -12.33 15.83
C ALA A 207 9.39 -11.00 16.18
N GLN A 208 9.13 -9.91 15.44
CA GLN A 208 9.62 -8.57 15.81
C GLN A 208 9.05 -8.11 17.16
N MET A 209 7.77 -8.35 17.42
CA MET A 209 7.15 -8.04 18.70
C MET A 209 7.81 -8.85 19.83
N ALA A 210 8.07 -10.15 19.63
CA ALA A 210 8.75 -10.99 20.61
C ALA A 210 10.18 -10.50 20.91
N CYS A 211 10.97 -10.19 19.88
CA CYS A 211 12.35 -9.73 20.05
C CYS A 211 12.45 -8.32 20.63
N SER A 212 11.52 -7.41 20.29
CA SER A 212 11.44 -6.09 20.93
C SER A 212 11.07 -6.18 22.42
N CYS A 213 10.17 -7.11 22.78
CA CYS A 213 9.90 -7.43 24.19
C CYS A 213 11.16 -7.96 24.88
N TYR A 214 11.82 -8.95 24.27
CA TYR A 214 13.00 -9.60 24.85
C TYR A 214 14.15 -8.61 25.09
N GLY A 215 14.42 -7.70 24.15
CA GLY A 215 15.49 -6.70 24.27
C GLY A 215 15.24 -5.66 25.37
N VAL A 216 13.97 -5.34 25.67
CA VAL A 216 13.64 -4.48 26.82
C VAL A 216 13.74 -5.24 28.14
N ALA A 217 13.34 -6.52 28.17
CA ALA A 217 13.45 -7.38 29.34
C ALA A 217 14.90 -7.71 29.69
N ASN A 218 15.77 -7.83 28.68
CA ASN A 218 17.17 -8.21 28.81
C ASN A 218 18.06 -7.16 28.13
N PRO A 219 18.19 -5.95 28.71
CA PRO A 219 19.01 -4.91 28.13
C PRO A 219 20.47 -5.38 28.08
N ALA A 220 21.13 -5.15 26.95
CA ALA A 220 22.57 -5.40 26.84
C ALA A 220 23.32 -4.59 27.93
N PRO A 221 24.40 -5.12 28.51
CA PRO A 221 25.20 -4.38 29.48
C PRO A 221 25.68 -3.08 28.81
N THR A 222 25.28 -1.94 29.38
CA THR A 222 25.77 -0.64 28.93
C THR A 222 27.27 -0.61 29.15
N SER A 223 28.05 -0.55 28.06
CA SER A 223 29.49 -0.32 28.14
C SER A 223 29.72 1.03 28.79
N THR A 224 29.97 1.03 30.10
CA THR A 224 30.48 2.21 30.80
C THR A 224 31.95 2.30 30.42
N SER A 225 32.25 3.06 29.36
CA SER A 225 33.61 3.47 29.08
C SER A 225 34.11 4.31 30.26
N VAL A 226 35.00 3.73 31.06
CA VAL A 226 35.80 4.41 32.10
C VAL A 226 36.98 5.09 31.44
#